data_AF-A0A5B6UMP3-F1
#
_entry.id   AF-A0A5B6UMP3-F1
#
_cell.length_a   1.000
_cell.length_b   1.000
_cell.length_c   1.000
_cell.angle_alpha   90.00
_cell.angle_beta   90.00
_cell.angle_gamma   90.00
#
_symmetry.space_group_name_H-M   'P 1'
#
loop_
_entity.id
_entity.type
_entity.pdbx_description
1 polymer ?
#
loop_
_entity_poly.entity_id
_entity_poly.type
_entity_poly.pdbx_seq_one_letter_code
_entity_poly.pdbx_strand_id
1 'polypeptide(L)'
;MIKKAFDQDGNIPVSFIQKYLKKKLNLTDEAEVEIKCMGQPVVPTLQLYNLVDLWLQTAATAQQVPATIGSSAKEFVMVLAYARKAPDE
;
A
#
# COMPACT_ATOMS: atom_id res chain seq x y z
N MET A 1 -9.42 -0.11 13.19
CA MET A 1 -8.51 -0.20 12.02
C MET A 1 -7.25 0.60 12.32
N ILE A 2 -6.08 -0.05 12.36
CA ILE A 2 -4.80 0.64 12.60
C ILE A 2 -4.36 1.30 11.29
N LYS A 3 -4.51 2.62 11.18
CA LYS A 3 -3.91 3.41 10.10
C LYS A 3 -2.49 3.76 10.54
N LYS A 4 -1.48 3.31 9.80
CA LYS A 4 -0.09 3.70 10.01
C LYS A 4 0.39 4.48 8.79
N ALA A 5 0.85 5.70 9.02
CA ALA A 5 1.53 6.48 8.00
C ALA A 5 2.96 5.91 7.85
N PHE A 6 3.36 5.67 6.61
CA PHE A 6 4.74 5.34 6.26
C PHE A 6 5.41 6.65 5.84
N ASP A 7 6.17 7.25 6.76
CA ASP A 7 7.05 8.39 6.49
C ASP A 7 8.45 7.83 6.26
N GLN A 8 8.65 7.24 5.08
CA GLN A 8 9.94 6.69 4.65
C GLN A 8 10.24 7.20 3.24
N ASP A 9 11.52 7.38 2.94
CA ASP A 9 11.99 7.74 1.60
C ASP A 9 11.37 6.82 0.55
N GLY A 10 10.77 7.39 -0.51
CA GLY A 10 10.04 6.63 -1.53
C GLY A 10 10.88 5.59 -2.29
N ASN A 11 12.20 5.61 -2.11
CA ASN A 11 13.17 4.70 -2.71
C ASN A 11 13.23 3.32 -2.02
N ILE A 12 12.38 3.06 -1.01
CA ILE A 12 12.30 1.75 -0.37
C ILE A 12 11.35 0.80 -1.12
N PRO A 13 11.65 -0.51 -1.15
CA PRO A 13 10.75 -1.52 -1.68
C PRO A 13 9.58 -1.83 -0.73
N VAL A 14 8.46 -2.29 -1.31
CA VAL A 14 7.24 -2.73 -0.60
C VAL A 14 7.52 -3.86 0.39
N SER A 15 8.59 -4.64 0.20
CA SER A 15 9.06 -5.65 1.17
C SER A 15 9.30 -5.07 2.58
N PHE A 16 9.60 -3.77 2.73
CA PHE A 16 9.68 -3.13 4.05
C PHE A 16 8.32 -3.09 4.77
N ILE A 17 7.22 -2.91 4.03
CA ILE A 17 5.87 -3.01 4.59
C ILE A 17 5.58 -4.46 4.96
N GLN A 18 5.95 -5.43 4.12
CA GLN A 18 5.77 -6.86 4.45
C GLN A 18 6.56 -7.25 5.70
N LYS A 19 7.79 -6.79 5.87
CA LYS A 19 8.59 -6.94 7.11
C LYS A 19 7.86 -6.43 8.34
N TYR A 20 7.28 -5.24 8.23
CA TYR A 20 6.51 -4.65 9.31
C TYR A 20 5.25 -5.49 9.62
N LEU A 21 4.52 -5.89 8.58
CA LEU A 21 3.28 -6.67 8.72
C LEU A 21 3.55 -8.08 9.24
N LYS A 22 4.62 -8.75 8.80
CA LYS A 22 5.09 -10.02 9.36
C LYS A 22 5.23 -9.91 10.87
N LYS A 23 5.98 -8.92 11.35
CA LYS A 23 6.17 -8.70 12.80
C LYS A 23 4.86 -8.36 13.50
N LYS A 24 4.03 -7.51 12.89
CA LYS A 24 2.74 -7.07 13.44
C LYS A 24 1.73 -8.20 13.57
N LEU A 25 1.72 -9.13 12.61
CA LEU A 25 0.82 -10.28 12.54
C LEU A 25 1.44 -11.54 13.14
N ASN A 26 2.69 -11.45 13.60
CA ASN A 26 3.47 -12.56 14.16
C ASN A 26 3.58 -13.78 13.22
N LEU A 27 3.89 -13.50 11.95
CA LEU A 27 4.05 -14.52 10.90
C LEU A 27 5.49 -15.04 10.82
N THR A 28 5.66 -16.24 10.27
CA THR A 28 6.96 -16.91 10.17
C THR A 28 7.75 -16.34 9.00
N ASP A 29 7.09 -16.10 7.86
CA ASP A 29 7.70 -15.60 6.64
C ASP A 29 7.05 -14.31 6.11
N GLU A 30 7.80 -13.52 5.34
CA GLU A 30 7.29 -12.31 4.69
C GLU A 30 6.41 -12.64 3.48
N ALA A 31 6.64 -13.78 2.83
CA ALA A 31 5.85 -14.30 1.71
C ALA A 31 4.41 -14.63 2.12
N GLU A 32 4.16 -14.88 3.40
CA GLU A 32 2.80 -15.06 3.95
C GLU A 32 1.99 -13.75 3.95
N VAL A 33 2.58 -12.59 3.65
CA VAL A 33 1.87 -11.31 3.59
C VAL A 33 1.54 -10.95 2.15
N GLU A 34 0.24 -10.87 1.86
CA GLU A 34 -0.26 -10.21 0.65
C GLU A 34 -0.54 -8.74 0.93
N ILE A 35 -0.07 -7.86 0.04
CA ILE A 35 -0.43 -6.44 0.03
C ILE A 35 -1.17 -6.14 -1.26
N LYS A 36 -2.30 -5.44 -1.15
CA LYS A 36 -3.07 -4.94 -2.28
C LYS A 36 -3.16 -3.42 -2.25
N CYS A 37 -2.97 -2.80 -3.40
CA CYS A 37 -3.26 -1.39 -3.63
C CYS A 37 -4.40 -1.31 -4.63
N MET A 38 -5.47 -0.57 -4.31
CA MET A 38 -6.65 -0.44 -5.19
C MET A 38 -7.24 -1.79 -5.64
N GLY A 39 -7.18 -2.81 -4.78
CA GLY A 39 -7.65 -4.17 -5.09
C GLY A 39 -6.67 -5.04 -5.90
N GLN A 40 -5.57 -4.47 -6.40
CA GLN A 40 -4.54 -5.18 -7.16
C GLN A 40 -3.39 -5.63 -6.25
N PRO A 41 -2.89 -6.88 -6.38
CA PRO A 41 -1.74 -7.35 -5.62
C PRO A 41 -0.47 -6.60 -6.03
N VAL A 42 0.36 -6.28 -5.04
CA VAL A 42 1.62 -5.55 -5.23
C VAL A 42 2.81 -6.48 -5.03
N VAL A 43 3.80 -6.40 -5.92
CA VAL A 43 5.02 -7.20 -5.80
C VAL A 43 5.97 -6.62 -4.74
N PRO A 44 6.67 -7.47 -3.95
CA PRO A 44 7.57 -7.02 -2.88
C PRO A 44 8.73 -6.13 -3.33
N THR A 45 9.14 -6.28 -4.59
CA THR A 45 10.27 -5.57 -5.21
C THR A 45 9.88 -4.18 -5.72
N LEU A 46 8.58 -3.89 -5.83
CA LEU A 46 8.10 -2.59 -6.27
C LEU A 46 8.52 -1.53 -5.26
N GLN A 47 9.03 -0.40 -5.74
CA GLN A 47 9.36 0.71 -4.87
C GLN A 47 8.12 1.49 -4.44
N LEU A 48 8.18 2.09 -3.25
CA LEU A 48 7.08 2.84 -2.68
C LEU A 48 6.67 4.02 -3.57
N TYR A 49 7.64 4.72 -4.16
CA TYR A 49 7.36 5.83 -5.08
C TYR A 49 6.59 5.34 -6.32
N ASN A 50 7.01 4.23 -6.93
CA ASN A 50 6.31 3.64 -8.09
C ASN A 50 4.87 3.23 -7.71
N LEU A 51 4.68 2.73 -6.48
CA LEU A 51 3.37 2.37 -5.98
C LEU A 51 2.47 3.61 -5.78
N VAL A 52 3.04 4.71 -5.29
CA VAL A 52 2.35 6.01 -5.18
C VAL A 52 2.00 6.57 -6.55
N ASP A 53 2.92 6.53 -7.51
CA ASP A 53 2.68 6.97 -8.90
C ASP A 53 1.55 6.16 -9.56
N LEU A 54 1.55 4.84 -9.38
CA LEU A 54 0.48 3.97 -9.88
C LEU A 54 -0.86 4.27 -9.22
N TRP A 55 -0.85 4.52 -7.90
CA TRP A 55 -2.04 4.92 -7.18
C TRP A 55 -2.57 6.27 -7.67
N LEU A 56 -1.71 7.28 -7.87
CA LEU A 56 -2.09 8.59 -8.40
C LEU A 56 -2.71 8.49 -9.79
N GLN A 57 -2.12 7.69 -10.69
CA GLN A 57 -2.66 7.45 -12.03
C GLN A 57 -4.03 6.76 -11.99
N THR A 58 -4.20 5.79 -11.09
CA THR A 58 -5.46 5.04 -10.92
C THR A 58 -6.53 5.90 -10.24
N ALA A 59 -6.15 6.74 -9.29
CA ALA A 59 -7.05 7.67 -8.60
C ALA A 59 -7.52 8.78 -9.57
N ALA A 60 -6.63 9.29 -10.42
CA ALA A 60 -6.95 10.26 -11.45
C ALA A 60 -7.93 9.71 -12.52
N THR A 61 -7.91 8.40 -12.77
CA THR A 61 -8.87 7.72 -13.66
C THR A 61 -10.18 7.32 -12.97
N ALA A 62 -10.17 7.10 -11.65
CA ALA A 62 -11.37 6.70 -10.89
C ALA A 62 -12.41 7.81 -10.75
N GLN A 63 -12.00 9.08 -10.80
CA GLN A 63 -12.81 10.27 -11.02
C GLN A 63 -11.84 11.45 -10.93
N GLN A 64 -11.76 12.29 -11.96
CA GLN A 64 -11.11 13.59 -11.82
C GLN A 64 -11.91 14.40 -10.79
N VAL A 65 -11.55 14.33 -9.52
CA VAL A 65 -12.04 15.24 -8.50
C VAL A 65 -11.14 16.47 -8.58
N PRO A 66 -11.61 17.61 -9.11
CA PRO A 66 -10.83 18.84 -9.05
C PRO A 66 -10.61 19.13 -7.57
N ALA A 67 -9.36 19.20 -7.13
CA ALA A 67 -9.05 19.60 -5.77
C ALA A 67 -9.49 21.06 -5.59
N THR A 68 -10.69 21.26 -5.02
CA THR A 68 -11.18 22.56 -4.60
C THR A 68 -10.64 22.86 -3.21
N ILE A 69 -10.35 24.14 -2.94
CA ILE A 69 -9.91 24.60 -1.63
C ILE A 69 -10.98 24.19 -0.60
N GLY A 70 -10.64 23.26 0.31
CA GLY A 70 -11.58 22.64 1.26
C GLY A 70 -11.73 21.12 1.12
N SER A 71 -11.15 20.49 0.09
CA SER A 71 -11.11 19.02 -0.03
C SER A 71 -10.43 18.35 1.16
N SER A 72 -10.96 17.21 1.59
CA SER A 72 -10.43 16.49 2.74
C SER A 72 -9.07 15.87 2.40
N ALA A 73 -8.08 16.04 3.28
CA ALA A 73 -6.79 15.34 3.18
C ALA A 73 -6.93 13.81 3.05
N LYS A 74 -8.08 13.26 3.47
CA LYS A 74 -8.44 11.84 3.35
C LYS A 74 -8.45 11.33 1.89
N GLU A 75 -8.70 12.21 0.92
CA GLU A 75 -8.68 11.89 -0.52
C GLU A 75 -7.25 11.74 -1.06
N PHE A 76 -6.26 12.26 -0.32
CA PHE A 76 -4.84 12.23 -0.69
C PHE A 76 -4.05 11.16 0.06
N VAL A 77 -4.74 10.22 0.72
CA VAL A 77 -4.11 9.11 1.45
C VAL A 77 -4.19 7.83 0.63
N MET A 78 -3.04 7.31 0.21
CA MET A 78 -2.96 5.98 -0.38
C MET A 78 -3.34 4.91 0.67
N VAL A 79 -4.30 4.06 0.35
CA VAL A 79 -4.75 2.97 1.23
C VAL A 79 -4.22 1.64 0.70
N LEU A 80 -3.47 0.94 1.54
CA LEU A 80 -3.02 -0.43 1.28
C LEU A 80 -3.84 -1.42 2.12
N ALA A 81 -4.45 -2.39 1.45
CA ALA A 81 -5.07 -3.54 2.09
C ALA A 81 -4.01 -4.65 2.26
N TYR A 82 -4.13 -5.45 3.31
CA TYR A 82 -3.25 -6.59 3.53
C TYR A 82 -4.01 -7.79 4.06
N ALA A 83 -3.52 -8.98 3.73
CA ALA A 83 -4.06 -10.25 4.18
C ALA A 83 -2.92 -11.26 4.38
N ARG A 84 -3.18 -12.32 5.16
CA ARG A 84 -2.30 -13.48 5.22
C ARG A 84 -2.59 -14.36 4.00
N LYS A 85 -1.58 -14.70 3.21
CA LYS A 85 -1.68 -15.72 2.15
C LYS A 85 -1.82 -17.09 2.79
N ALA A 86 -2.68 -17.93 2.21
CA ALA A 86 -2.65 -19.36 2.52
C ALA A 86 -1.32 -19.94 2.02
N PRO A 87 -0.78 -20.99 2.66
CA PRO A 87 0.31 -21.75 2.09
C PRO A 87 -0.10 -22.25 0.69
N ASP A 88 0.79 -22.14 -0.30
CA ASP A 88 0.60 -22.82 -1.58
C ASP A 88 0.57 -24.34 -1.27
N GLU A 89 -0.57 -24.99 -1.54
CA GLU A 89 -0.78 -26.44 -1.39
C GLU A 89 0.02 -27.24 -2.42
#